data_AF-A0A0V0GDU4-F1
#
_entry.id   AF-A0A0V0GDU4-F1
#
_cell.length_a   1.000
_cell.length_b   1.000
_cell.length_c   1.000
_cell.angle_alpha   90.00
_cell.angle_beta   90.00
_cell.angle_gamma   90.00
#
_symmetry.space_group_name_H-M   'P 1'
#
loop_
_entity.id
_entity.type
_entity.pdbx_description
1 polymer ?
#
loop_
_entity_poly.entity_id
_entity_poly.type
_entity_poly.pdbx_seq_one_letter_code
_entity_poly.pdbx_strand_id
1 'polypeptide(L)'
;LISLAISTISVPVLSAAAAHLQQVGCTSTYASHFARKLVQEYFMLVPIDTQAVIDLPRDAPLFVANFLTAVTEGYSFVEGKQKFILPPRHILEIVVRWIKDNPRLCLTPLLPAYHPALPQGAIVMPAVTPYTGLFKWCIMSVVDTSESSIQLYSLLESLLLSSLERAATEGLAENERNVVLAQDLATSVPALLGLCFDRSAVLNQAIDRLARIIQVTMVTQTLYGSKPELWRQLESLPPNKLMQHVKENIFKP
;
A
#
# COMPACT_ATOMS: atom_id res chain seq x y z
N LEU A 1 -22.75 2.16 -10.25
CA LEU A 1 -22.12 1.65 -11.49
C LEU A 1 -21.00 0.67 -11.20
N ILE A 2 -19.93 1.07 -10.51
CA ILE A 2 -18.77 0.19 -10.27
C ILE A 2 -19.12 -1.07 -9.48
N SER A 3 -19.91 -0.98 -8.40
CA SER A 3 -20.37 -2.15 -7.64
C SER A 3 -21.11 -3.18 -8.51
N LEU A 4 -21.93 -2.70 -9.46
CA LEU A 4 -22.60 -3.56 -10.43
C LEU A 4 -21.59 -4.16 -11.42
N ALA A 5 -20.65 -3.35 -11.92
CA ALA A 5 -19.60 -3.82 -12.83
C ALA A 5 -18.70 -4.87 -12.20
N ILE A 6 -18.40 -4.80 -10.90
CA ILE A 6 -17.69 -5.87 -10.18
C ILE A 6 -18.58 -7.12 -10.13
N SER A 7 -19.84 -6.98 -9.73
CA SER A 7 -20.79 -8.10 -9.62
C SER A 7 -21.02 -8.83 -10.94
N THR A 8 -20.99 -8.12 -12.07
CA THR A 8 -21.18 -8.68 -13.41
C THR A 8 -19.87 -8.91 -14.16
N ILE A 9 -18.72 -8.66 -13.53
CA ILE A 9 -17.37 -8.80 -14.12
C ILE A 9 -17.25 -8.04 -15.46
N SER A 10 -17.78 -6.81 -15.48
CA SER A 10 -17.74 -5.95 -16.65
C SER A 10 -16.37 -5.29 -16.80
N VAL A 11 -15.40 -6.03 -17.35
CA VAL A 11 -14.02 -5.57 -17.58
C VAL A 11 -13.93 -4.20 -18.26
N PRO A 12 -14.69 -3.87 -19.32
CA PRO A 12 -14.57 -2.55 -19.98
C PRO A 12 -14.86 -1.38 -19.04
N VAL A 13 -15.86 -1.52 -18.16
CA VAL A 13 -16.23 -0.49 -17.17
C VAL A 13 -15.16 -0.37 -16.09
N LEU A 14 -14.60 -1.49 -15.64
CA LEU A 14 -13.52 -1.52 -14.65
C LEU A 14 -12.22 -0.93 -15.21
N SER A 15 -11.88 -1.21 -16.47
CA SER A 15 -10.75 -0.60 -17.18
C SER A 15 -10.92 0.91 -17.34
N ALA A 16 -12.11 1.37 -17.70
CA ALA A 16 -12.40 2.81 -17.78
C ALA A 16 -12.30 3.48 -16.40
N ALA A 17 -12.78 2.82 -15.34
CA ALA A 17 -12.64 3.30 -13.97
C ALA A 17 -11.17 3.35 -13.52
N ALA A 18 -10.37 2.36 -13.90
CA ALA A 18 -8.94 2.32 -13.63
C ALA A 18 -8.21 3.50 -14.28
N ALA A 19 -8.48 3.76 -15.56
CA ALA A 19 -7.91 4.88 -16.30
C ALA A 19 -8.32 6.23 -15.68
N HIS A 20 -9.58 6.35 -15.27
CA HIS A 20 -10.08 7.56 -14.61
C HIS A 20 -9.36 7.81 -13.27
N LEU A 21 -9.18 6.78 -12.44
CA LEU A 21 -8.44 6.88 -11.17
C LEU A 21 -6.99 7.34 -11.37
N GLN A 22 -6.33 6.87 -12.43
CA GLN A 22 -4.98 7.35 -12.77
C GLN A 22 -5.00 8.82 -13.18
N GLN A 23 -5.94 9.22 -14.05
CA GLN A 23 -6.03 10.61 -14.53
C GLN A 23 -6.28 11.61 -13.40
N VAL A 24 -7.13 11.28 -12.43
CA VAL A 24 -7.44 12.15 -11.28
C VAL A 24 -6.41 12.03 -10.15
N GLY A 25 -5.52 11.03 -10.21
CA GLY A 25 -4.57 10.69 -9.16
C GLY A 25 -5.18 9.78 -8.09
N CYS A 26 -4.62 8.59 -7.92
CA CYS A 26 -5.12 7.58 -6.97
C CYS A 26 -4.98 8.01 -5.50
N THR A 27 -4.11 8.98 -5.18
CA THR A 27 -3.93 9.55 -3.84
C THR A 27 -4.75 10.82 -3.60
N SER A 28 -5.61 11.22 -4.55
CA SER A 28 -6.47 12.39 -4.40
C SER A 28 -7.59 12.17 -3.37
N THR A 29 -8.11 13.27 -2.82
CA THR A 29 -9.29 13.25 -1.92
C THR A 29 -10.52 12.64 -2.59
N TYR A 30 -10.67 12.85 -3.91
CA TYR A 30 -11.72 12.22 -4.70
C TYR A 30 -11.56 10.70 -4.74
N ALA A 31 -10.37 10.21 -5.08
CA ALA A 31 -10.09 8.77 -5.18
C ALA A 31 -10.27 8.07 -3.82
N SER A 32 -9.81 8.67 -2.73
CA SER A 32 -9.96 8.10 -1.39
C SER A 32 -11.44 8.07 -0.95
N HIS A 33 -12.22 9.13 -1.22
CA HIS A 33 -13.65 9.14 -0.95
C HIS A 33 -14.39 8.08 -1.79
N PHE A 34 -14.07 7.96 -3.08
CA PHE A 34 -14.60 6.92 -3.96
C PHE A 34 -14.32 5.52 -3.40
N ALA A 35 -13.07 5.24 -3.02
CA ALA A 35 -12.68 3.93 -2.51
C ALA A 35 -13.39 3.59 -1.18
N ARG A 36 -13.52 4.56 -0.26
CA ARG A 36 -14.26 4.37 1.00
C ARG A 36 -15.75 4.10 0.75
N LYS A 37 -16.36 4.79 -0.20
CA LYS A 37 -17.75 4.54 -0.59
C LYS A 37 -17.93 3.16 -1.20
N LEU A 38 -17.03 2.74 -2.10
CA LEU A 38 -17.07 1.41 -2.68
C LEU A 38 -16.89 0.31 -1.62
N VAL A 39 -16.05 0.54 -0.61
CA VAL A 39 -15.95 -0.36 0.55
C VAL A 39 -17.29 -0.49 1.27
N GLN A 40 -17.93 0.63 1.59
CA GLN A 40 -19.20 0.65 2.34
C GLN A 40 -20.37 0.05 1.56
N GLU A 41 -20.47 0.37 0.28
CA GLU A 41 -21.63 0.05 -0.57
C GLU A 41 -21.51 -1.30 -1.29
N TYR A 42 -20.31 -1.89 -1.33
CA TYR A 42 -20.09 -3.17 -1.99
C TYR A 42 -19.33 -4.15 -1.11
N PHE A 43 -18.06 -3.88 -0.82
CA PHE A 43 -17.20 -4.89 -0.19
C PHE A 43 -17.66 -5.28 1.22
N MET A 44 -18.28 -4.37 1.99
CA MET A 44 -18.83 -4.72 3.31
C MET A 44 -20.13 -5.52 3.25
N LEU A 45 -20.79 -5.60 2.08
CA LEU A 45 -22.09 -6.25 1.90
C LEU A 45 -21.98 -7.63 1.24
N VAL A 46 -20.84 -7.93 0.61
CA VAL A 46 -20.61 -9.21 -0.09
C VAL A 46 -19.72 -10.13 0.73
N PRO A 47 -19.98 -11.45 0.77
CA PRO A 47 -19.06 -12.41 1.38
C PRO A 47 -17.69 -12.41 0.69
N ILE A 48 -16.62 -12.65 1.45
CA ILE A 48 -15.22 -12.69 0.96
C ILE A 48 -15.04 -13.77 -0.11
N ASP A 49 -15.78 -14.87 0.00
CA ASP A 49 -15.73 -16.01 -0.93
C ASP A 49 -16.60 -15.81 -2.19
N THR A 50 -17.13 -14.60 -2.42
CA THR A 50 -17.87 -14.30 -3.64
C THR A 50 -16.94 -14.37 -4.85
N GLN A 51 -17.28 -15.17 -5.86
CA GLN A 51 -16.43 -15.40 -7.04
C GLN A 51 -16.02 -14.09 -7.74
N ALA A 52 -16.96 -13.14 -7.87
CA ALA A 52 -16.68 -11.82 -8.42
C ALA A 52 -15.60 -11.03 -7.65
N VAL A 53 -15.51 -11.22 -6.33
CA VAL A 53 -14.46 -10.61 -5.48
C VAL A 53 -13.14 -11.36 -5.65
N ILE A 54 -13.18 -12.70 -5.70
CA ILE A 54 -11.99 -13.55 -5.86
C ILE A 54 -11.31 -13.29 -7.22
N ASP A 55 -12.09 -13.20 -8.28
CA ASP A 55 -11.59 -13.08 -9.66
C ASP A 55 -11.19 -11.66 -10.04
N LEU A 56 -11.60 -10.65 -9.26
CA LEU A 56 -11.39 -9.24 -9.59
C LEU A 56 -9.92 -8.86 -9.89
N PRO A 57 -8.91 -9.33 -9.13
CA PRO A 57 -7.51 -9.03 -9.45
C PRO A 57 -7.04 -9.65 -10.76
N ARG A 58 -7.62 -10.77 -11.18
CA ARG A 58 -7.30 -11.42 -12.46
C ARG A 58 -7.96 -10.68 -13.62
N ASP A 59 -9.23 -10.33 -13.46
CA ASP A 59 -10.06 -9.81 -14.55
C ASP A 59 -9.89 -8.29 -14.74
N ALA A 60 -9.58 -7.55 -13.67
CA ALA A 60 -9.33 -6.11 -13.70
C ALA A 60 -8.15 -5.68 -12.80
N PRO A 61 -6.93 -6.21 -13.02
CA PRO A 61 -5.77 -6.00 -12.14
C PRO A 61 -5.42 -4.52 -11.93
N LEU A 62 -5.51 -3.69 -12.98
CA LEU A 62 -5.18 -2.28 -12.85
C LEU A 62 -6.21 -1.53 -12.00
N PHE A 63 -7.49 -1.85 -12.16
CA PHE A 63 -8.55 -1.29 -11.32
C PHE A 63 -8.29 -1.64 -9.86
N VAL A 64 -7.99 -2.91 -9.57
CA VAL A 64 -7.71 -3.36 -8.21
C VAL A 64 -6.50 -2.66 -7.62
N ALA A 65 -5.39 -2.58 -8.35
CA ALA A 65 -4.20 -1.89 -7.87
C ALA A 65 -4.49 -0.40 -7.60
N ASN A 66 -5.15 0.31 -8.51
CA ASN A 66 -5.50 1.72 -8.30
C ASN A 66 -6.48 1.91 -7.13
N PHE A 67 -7.45 0.99 -6.99
CA PHE A 67 -8.34 0.95 -5.83
C PHE A 67 -7.57 0.72 -4.53
N LEU A 68 -6.58 -0.18 -4.49
CA LEU A 68 -5.75 -0.42 -3.31
C LEU A 68 -4.96 0.84 -2.92
N THR A 69 -4.39 1.56 -3.90
CA THR A 69 -3.75 2.86 -3.64
C THR A 69 -4.76 3.84 -3.04
N ALA A 70 -5.95 3.97 -3.63
CA ALA A 70 -6.96 4.91 -3.16
C ALA A 70 -7.58 4.54 -1.80
N VAL A 71 -7.79 3.25 -1.53
CA VAL A 71 -8.40 2.77 -0.28
C VAL A 71 -7.45 2.95 0.89
N THR A 72 -6.15 2.73 0.68
CA THR A 72 -5.14 2.96 1.73
C THR A 72 -5.05 4.44 2.11
N GLU A 73 -5.21 5.35 1.15
CA GLU A 73 -5.32 6.78 1.42
C GLU A 73 -6.59 7.12 2.22
N GLY A 74 -7.69 6.42 1.96
CA GLY A 74 -8.94 6.56 2.72
C GLY A 74 -8.89 6.03 4.16
N TYR A 75 -7.92 5.17 4.46
CA TYR A 75 -7.66 4.60 5.79
C TYR A 75 -6.25 4.98 6.25
N SER A 76 -6.07 6.28 6.49
CA SER A 76 -4.80 6.90 6.87
C SER A 76 -4.99 7.84 8.08
N PHE A 77 -4.07 8.78 8.28
CA PHE A 77 -4.23 9.85 9.27
C PHE A 77 -5.32 10.82 8.81
N VAL A 78 -6.28 11.10 9.69
CA VAL A 78 -7.30 12.11 9.40
C VAL A 78 -6.71 13.50 9.66
N GLU A 79 -6.74 14.37 8.66
CA GLU A 79 -6.34 15.77 8.83
C GLU A 79 -7.02 16.41 10.05
N GLY A 80 -6.22 17.05 10.90
CA GLY A 80 -6.67 17.68 12.14
C GLY A 80 -6.91 16.72 13.33
N LYS A 81 -6.69 15.40 13.17
CA LYS A 81 -6.73 14.43 14.27
C LYS A 81 -5.46 13.57 14.25
N GLN A 82 -4.78 13.44 15.39
CA GLN A 82 -3.65 12.50 15.55
C GLN A 82 -4.12 11.02 15.63
N LYS A 83 -5.17 10.66 14.89
CA LYS A 83 -5.75 9.32 14.91
C LYS A 83 -5.63 8.68 13.54
N PHE A 84 -4.85 7.60 13.50
CA PHE A 84 -4.81 6.70 12.36
C PHE A 84 -6.09 5.85 12.32
N ILE A 85 -6.73 5.74 11.15
CA ILE A 85 -7.89 4.87 10.97
C ILE A 85 -7.45 3.63 10.18
N LEU A 86 -7.53 2.47 10.83
CA LEU A 86 -7.30 1.19 10.18
C LEU A 86 -8.53 0.75 9.35
N PRO A 87 -8.33 -0.02 8.27
CA PRO A 87 -9.43 -0.60 7.51
C PRO A 87 -10.23 -1.61 8.36
N PRO A 88 -11.52 -1.84 8.04
CA PRO A 88 -12.27 -2.95 8.61
C PRO A 88 -11.57 -4.28 8.34
N ARG A 89 -11.61 -5.20 9.30
CA ARG A 89 -11.02 -6.55 9.18
C ARG A 89 -11.42 -7.26 7.88
N HIS A 90 -12.69 -7.15 7.50
CA HIS A 90 -13.21 -7.75 6.27
C HIS A 90 -12.45 -7.29 5.01
N ILE A 91 -12.13 -6.00 4.92
CA ILE A 91 -11.32 -5.45 3.82
C ILE A 91 -9.89 -5.96 3.89
N LEU A 92 -9.32 -6.03 5.10
CA LEU A 92 -7.98 -6.58 5.28
C LEU A 92 -7.89 -8.04 4.80
N GLU A 93 -8.90 -8.86 5.10
CA GLU A 93 -8.98 -10.26 4.63
C GLU A 93 -9.04 -10.36 3.10
N ILE A 94 -9.85 -9.53 2.45
CA ILE A 94 -9.92 -9.44 0.98
C ILE A 94 -8.55 -9.06 0.39
N VAL A 95 -7.91 -8.01 0.92
CA VAL A 95 -6.62 -7.52 0.43
C VAL A 95 -5.52 -8.56 0.61
N VAL A 96 -5.47 -9.22 1.77
CA VAL A 96 -4.52 -10.31 2.04
C VAL A 96 -4.70 -11.44 1.03
N ARG A 97 -5.94 -11.85 0.75
CA ARG A 97 -6.23 -12.89 -0.24
C ARG A 97 -5.78 -12.47 -1.63
N TRP A 98 -6.14 -11.28 -2.08
CA TRP A 98 -5.77 -10.77 -3.40
C TRP A 98 -4.25 -10.76 -3.62
N ILE A 99 -3.47 -10.30 -2.65
CA ILE A 99 -2.00 -10.23 -2.76
C ILE A 99 -1.37 -11.63 -2.64
N LYS A 100 -1.93 -12.50 -1.79
CA LYS A 100 -1.48 -13.89 -1.67
C LYS A 100 -1.62 -14.62 -3.01
N ASP A 101 -2.77 -14.48 -3.65
CA ASP A 101 -3.10 -15.19 -4.88
C ASP A 101 -2.49 -14.50 -6.12
N ASN A 102 -2.22 -13.18 -6.04
CA ASN A 102 -1.67 -12.37 -7.14
C ASN A 102 -0.48 -11.52 -6.66
N PRO A 103 0.72 -12.10 -6.50
CA PRO A 103 1.88 -11.40 -5.92
C PRO A 103 2.26 -10.12 -6.68
N ARG A 104 2.21 -10.14 -8.01
CA ARG A 104 2.55 -8.97 -8.85
C ARG A 104 1.46 -7.88 -8.92
N LEU A 105 0.31 -8.06 -8.26
CA LEU A 105 -0.83 -7.13 -8.33
C LEU A 105 -0.46 -5.69 -7.97
N CYS A 106 0.35 -5.49 -6.93
CA CYS A 106 0.72 -4.15 -6.49
C CYS A 106 1.68 -3.44 -7.48
N LEU A 107 2.31 -4.17 -8.39
CA LEU A 107 3.19 -3.62 -9.43
C LEU A 107 2.44 -3.27 -10.72
N THR A 108 1.21 -3.76 -10.89
CA THR A 108 0.39 -3.54 -12.10
C THR A 108 0.37 -2.09 -12.60
N PRO A 109 0.30 -1.03 -11.76
CA PRO A 109 0.30 0.35 -12.25
C PRO A 109 1.59 0.74 -13.00
N LEU A 110 2.71 0.07 -12.72
CA LEU A 110 4.01 0.34 -13.36
C LEU A 110 4.20 -0.44 -14.67
N LEU A 111 3.42 -1.49 -14.89
CA LEU A 111 3.59 -2.40 -16.01
C LEU A 111 2.98 -1.83 -17.30
N PRO A 112 3.77 -1.64 -18.39
CA PRO A 112 3.29 -1.03 -19.64
C PRO A 112 2.09 -1.73 -20.27
N ALA A 113 1.98 -3.05 -20.09
CA ALA A 113 0.88 -3.86 -20.63
C ALA A 113 -0.51 -3.45 -20.14
N TYR A 114 -0.58 -2.72 -19.02
CA TYR A 114 -1.84 -2.28 -18.41
C TYR A 114 -2.11 -0.80 -18.60
N HIS A 115 -1.17 -0.01 -19.12
CA HIS A 115 -1.36 1.42 -19.27
C HIS A 115 -2.50 1.71 -20.28
N PRO A 116 -3.50 2.51 -19.91
CA PRO A 116 -4.60 2.82 -20.80
C PRO A 116 -4.08 3.61 -22.01
N ALA A 117 -4.61 3.31 -23.19
CA ALA A 117 -4.39 4.15 -24.36
C ALA A 117 -5.04 5.51 -24.10
N LEU A 118 -4.22 6.52 -23.80
CA LEU A 118 -4.71 7.86 -23.53
C LEU A 118 -4.88 8.66 -24.83
N PRO A 119 -5.85 9.58 -24.90
CA PRO A 119 -5.98 10.50 -26.01
C PRO A 119 -4.69 11.30 -26.22
N GLN A 120 -4.39 11.62 -27.47
CA GLN A 120 -3.22 12.40 -27.83
C GLN A 120 -3.23 13.77 -27.11
N GLY A 121 -2.16 14.08 -26.38
CA GLY A 121 -2.04 15.31 -25.59
C GLY A 121 -2.45 15.21 -24.12
N ALA A 122 -2.95 14.05 -23.66
CA ALA A 122 -3.20 13.82 -22.24
C ALA A 122 -1.88 13.69 -21.45
N ILE A 123 -1.80 14.37 -20.29
CA ILE A 123 -0.69 14.20 -19.35
C ILE A 123 -1.00 13.01 -18.46
N VAL A 124 -0.11 12.03 -18.43
CA VAL A 124 -0.24 10.87 -17.55
C VAL A 124 0.26 11.27 -16.17
N MET A 125 -0.60 11.18 -15.16
CA MET A 125 -0.14 11.27 -13.77
C MET A 125 0.81 10.11 -13.48
N PRO A 126 1.88 10.33 -12.70
CA PRO A 126 2.79 9.25 -12.30
C PRO A 126 2.01 8.10 -11.68
N ALA A 127 2.28 6.87 -12.13
CA ALA A 127 1.68 5.70 -11.55
C ALA A 127 2.14 5.54 -10.09
N VAL A 128 1.18 5.42 -9.17
CA VAL A 128 1.45 5.22 -7.74
C VAL A 128 1.03 3.82 -7.35
N THR A 129 1.96 3.08 -6.73
CA THR A 129 1.71 1.70 -6.31
C THR A 129 1.00 1.64 -4.95
N PRO A 130 0.29 0.54 -4.63
CA PRO A 130 -0.35 0.38 -3.32
C PRO A 130 0.61 0.16 -2.15
N TYR A 131 1.89 -0.15 -2.44
CA TYR A 131 2.84 -0.62 -1.43
C TYR A 131 2.96 0.32 -0.24
N THR A 132 3.16 1.62 -0.50
CA THR A 132 3.32 2.63 0.54
C THR A 132 2.15 2.63 1.53
N GLY A 133 0.92 2.65 1.04
CA GLY A 133 -0.27 2.70 1.90
C GLY A 133 -0.50 1.41 2.66
N LEU A 134 -0.28 0.26 2.01
CA LEU A 134 -0.38 -1.05 2.66
C LEU A 134 0.73 -1.26 3.71
N PHE A 135 1.93 -0.74 3.46
CA PHE A 135 3.01 -0.72 4.45
C PHE A 135 2.66 0.17 5.65
N LYS A 136 2.04 1.34 5.42
CA LYS A 136 1.52 2.17 6.52
C LYS A 136 0.49 1.43 7.36
N TRP A 137 -0.42 0.66 6.76
CA TRP A 137 -1.33 -0.21 7.51
C TRP A 137 -0.58 -1.23 8.37
N CYS A 138 0.45 -1.87 7.81
CA CYS A 138 1.26 -2.85 8.55
C CYS A 138 2.01 -2.20 9.72
N ILE A 139 2.68 -1.06 9.49
CA ILE A 139 3.41 -0.31 10.51
C ILE A 139 2.46 0.14 11.63
N MET A 140 1.30 0.70 11.25
CA MET A 140 0.33 1.25 12.19
C MET A 140 -0.62 0.21 12.78
N SER A 141 -0.51 -1.07 12.39
CA SER A 141 -1.32 -2.18 12.95
C SER A 141 -1.25 -2.27 14.47
N VAL A 142 -0.22 -1.70 15.07
CA VAL A 142 0.00 -1.55 16.50
C VAL A 142 -1.09 -0.77 17.26
N VAL A 143 -1.91 0.00 16.55
CA VAL A 143 -3.08 0.67 17.14
C VAL A 143 -4.29 -0.25 17.24
N ASP A 144 -4.28 -1.40 16.56
CA ASP A 144 -5.30 -2.44 16.68
C ASP A 144 -5.09 -3.24 17.98
N THR A 145 -6.18 -3.67 18.58
CA THR A 145 -6.18 -4.52 19.79
C THR A 145 -6.64 -5.94 19.49
N SER A 146 -7.16 -6.21 18.30
CA SER A 146 -7.60 -7.55 17.90
C SER A 146 -6.44 -8.42 17.46
N GLU A 147 -6.14 -9.48 18.22
CA GLU A 147 -5.10 -10.48 17.87
C GLU A 147 -5.29 -11.04 16.47
N SER A 148 -6.54 -11.34 16.11
CA SER A 148 -6.88 -11.88 14.80
C SER A 148 -6.50 -10.91 13.65
N SER A 149 -6.64 -9.60 13.85
CA SER A 149 -6.28 -8.59 12.84
C SER A 149 -4.77 -8.39 12.77
N ILE A 150 -4.08 -8.45 13.92
CA ILE A 150 -2.61 -8.36 14.00
C ILE A 150 -1.94 -9.49 13.20
N GLN A 151 -2.50 -10.71 13.24
CA GLN A 151 -2.01 -11.82 12.41
C GLN A 151 -2.16 -11.53 10.91
N LEU A 152 -3.29 -10.95 10.49
CA LEU A 152 -3.51 -10.56 9.09
C LEU A 152 -2.55 -9.47 8.63
N TYR A 153 -2.27 -8.45 9.44
CA TYR A 153 -1.27 -7.42 9.11
C TYR A 153 0.15 -8.00 9.01
N SER A 154 0.49 -8.98 9.85
CA SER A 154 1.77 -9.67 9.79
C SER A 154 1.90 -10.52 8.53
N LEU A 155 0.82 -11.20 8.14
CA LEU A 155 0.75 -11.92 6.87
C LEU A 155 0.84 -10.96 5.67
N LEU A 156 0.09 -9.85 5.70
CA LEU A 156 0.12 -8.83 4.66
C LEU A 156 1.53 -8.27 4.47
N GLU A 157 2.21 -7.91 5.56
CA GLU A 157 3.60 -7.45 5.50
C GLU A 157 4.50 -8.48 4.82
N SER A 158 4.44 -9.76 5.25
CA SER A 158 5.25 -10.83 4.66
C SER A 158 4.98 -10.98 3.16
N LEU A 159 3.71 -10.93 2.74
CA LEU A 159 3.32 -11.06 1.34
C LEU A 159 3.85 -9.91 0.49
N LEU A 160 3.78 -8.67 1.00
CA LEU A 160 4.29 -7.48 0.31
C LEU A 160 5.80 -7.53 0.16
N LEU A 161 6.53 -7.88 1.22
CA LEU A 161 7.98 -7.97 1.19
C LEU A 161 8.44 -9.09 0.22
N SER A 162 7.85 -10.28 0.33
CA SER A 162 8.16 -11.39 -0.58
C SER A 162 7.79 -11.09 -2.05
N SER A 163 6.77 -10.27 -2.29
CA SER A 163 6.43 -9.80 -3.62
C SER A 163 7.54 -8.92 -4.22
N LEU A 164 8.08 -7.98 -3.44
CA LEU A 164 9.20 -7.12 -3.89
C LEU A 164 10.47 -7.92 -4.13
N GLU A 165 10.81 -8.85 -3.23
CA GLU A 165 11.97 -9.73 -3.38
C GLU A 165 11.85 -10.58 -4.64
N ARG A 166 10.68 -11.18 -4.87
CA ARG A 166 10.41 -11.95 -6.09
C ARG A 166 10.56 -11.09 -7.33
N ALA A 167 9.97 -9.91 -7.34
CA ALA A 167 10.08 -8.99 -8.47
C ALA A 167 11.53 -8.61 -8.76
N ALA A 168 12.35 -8.37 -7.74
CA ALA A 168 13.77 -8.11 -7.90
C ALA A 168 14.53 -9.31 -8.49
N THR A 169 14.23 -10.54 -8.06
CA THR A 169 14.85 -11.76 -8.61
C THR A 169 14.44 -12.07 -10.04
N GLU A 170 13.19 -11.75 -10.41
CA GLU A 170 12.65 -11.97 -11.76
C GLU A 170 13.09 -10.87 -12.74
N GLY A 171 13.74 -9.81 -12.24
CA GLY A 171 14.23 -8.68 -13.01
C GLY A 171 13.14 -7.62 -13.21
N LEU A 172 13.27 -6.50 -12.50
CA LEU A 172 12.48 -5.29 -12.76
C LEU A 172 13.21 -4.40 -13.76
N ALA A 173 12.48 -3.93 -14.78
CA ALA A 173 12.96 -2.86 -15.65
C ALA A 173 13.15 -1.57 -14.82
N GLU A 174 14.00 -0.64 -15.28
CA GLU A 174 14.34 0.57 -14.51
C GLU A 174 13.10 1.40 -14.14
N ASN A 175 12.13 1.52 -15.06
CA ASN A 175 10.87 2.22 -14.86
C ASN A 175 9.94 1.54 -13.83
N GLU A 176 10.14 0.24 -13.57
CA GLU A 176 9.33 -0.57 -12.64
C GLU A 176 9.92 -0.60 -11.22
N ARG A 177 11.11 -0.01 -11.02
CA ARG A 177 11.79 0.07 -9.72
C ARG A 177 11.30 1.23 -8.85
N ASN A 178 10.55 2.18 -9.40
CA ASN A 178 9.99 3.30 -8.64
C ASN A 178 8.72 2.88 -7.90
N VAL A 179 8.85 1.98 -6.93
CA VAL A 179 7.71 1.35 -6.24
C VAL A 179 7.30 2.14 -5.00
N VAL A 180 8.26 2.47 -4.13
CA VAL A 180 8.02 3.12 -2.83
C VAL A 180 8.80 4.43 -2.75
N LEU A 181 8.09 5.53 -2.50
CA LEU A 181 8.68 6.85 -2.31
C LEU A 181 9.23 6.99 -0.89
N ALA A 182 10.51 7.33 -0.77
CA ALA A 182 11.20 7.48 0.52
C ALA A 182 10.51 8.51 1.45
N GLN A 183 10.02 9.60 0.87
CA GLN A 183 9.31 10.65 1.61
C GLN A 183 8.00 10.12 2.21
N ASP A 184 7.29 9.24 1.52
CA ASP A 184 6.04 8.69 2.05
C ASP A 184 6.29 7.75 3.22
N LEU A 185 7.37 6.96 3.20
CA LEU A 185 7.77 6.18 4.38
C LEU A 185 8.15 7.10 5.54
N ALA A 186 8.84 8.21 5.25
CA ALA A 186 9.25 9.18 6.26
C ALA A 186 8.04 9.81 6.99
N THR A 187 6.88 9.96 6.33
CA THR A 187 5.64 10.42 6.99
C THR A 187 5.15 9.49 8.11
N SER A 188 5.60 8.24 8.14
CA SER A 188 5.29 7.31 9.23
C SER A 188 6.04 7.66 10.52
N VAL A 189 7.15 8.41 10.45
CA VAL A 189 7.97 8.72 11.64
C VAL A 189 7.24 9.66 12.62
N PRO A 190 6.74 10.84 12.21
CA PRO A 190 5.98 11.70 13.12
C PRO A 190 4.74 10.99 13.68
N ALA A 191 4.11 10.17 12.86
CA ALA A 191 2.99 9.32 13.20
C ALA A 191 3.30 8.33 14.34
N LEU A 192 4.47 7.68 14.28
CA LEU A 192 4.94 6.78 15.34
C LEU A 192 5.29 7.53 16.62
N LEU A 193 5.91 8.71 16.51
CA LEU A 193 6.23 9.56 17.66
C LEU A 193 4.98 10.12 18.35
N GLY A 194 3.88 10.27 17.60
CA GLY A 194 2.57 10.66 18.15
C GLY A 194 1.86 9.54 18.92
N LEU A 195 2.29 8.28 18.80
CA LEU A 195 1.76 7.18 19.60
C LEU A 195 2.35 7.31 21.02
N CYS A 196 1.50 7.55 22.03
CA CYS A 196 1.92 7.82 23.40
C CYS A 196 2.96 6.80 23.92
N PHE A 197 4.03 7.32 24.54
CA PHE A 197 5.26 6.63 24.96
C PHE A 197 5.10 5.52 26.01
N ASP A 198 3.90 5.29 26.54
CA ASP A 198 3.65 4.28 27.59
C ASP A 198 3.73 2.82 27.09
N ARG A 199 3.78 2.60 25.77
CA ARG A 199 3.84 1.25 25.16
C ARG A 199 5.13 1.02 24.38
N SER A 200 6.26 1.03 25.08
CA SER A 200 7.60 0.84 24.49
C SER A 200 7.72 -0.41 23.60
N ALA A 201 7.10 -1.53 23.98
CA ALA A 201 7.09 -2.76 23.19
C ALA A 201 6.32 -2.62 21.86
N VAL A 202 5.18 -1.93 21.90
CA VAL A 202 4.29 -1.72 20.76
C VAL A 202 4.93 -0.76 19.76
N LEU A 203 5.53 0.33 20.26
CA LEU A 203 6.31 1.25 19.44
C LEU A 203 7.53 0.56 18.80
N ASN A 204 8.24 -0.29 19.56
CA ASN A 204 9.34 -1.08 19.02
C ASN A 204 8.89 -1.99 17.88
N GLN A 205 7.75 -2.67 18.01
CA GLN A 205 7.22 -3.52 16.95
C GLN A 205 6.91 -2.72 15.67
N ALA A 206 6.35 -1.52 15.79
CA ALA A 206 6.09 -0.67 14.64
C ALA A 206 7.38 -0.20 13.96
N ILE A 207 8.40 0.16 14.76
CA ILE A 207 9.73 0.53 14.26
C ILE A 207 10.40 -0.67 13.57
N ASP A 208 10.26 -1.88 14.12
CA ASP A 208 10.79 -3.11 13.51
C ASP A 208 10.14 -3.39 12.14
N ARG A 209 8.84 -3.16 11.99
CA ARG A 209 8.15 -3.24 10.70
C ARG A 209 8.71 -2.21 9.71
N LEU A 210 8.82 -0.95 10.13
CA LEU A 210 9.37 0.12 9.29
C LEU A 210 10.81 -0.20 8.84
N ALA A 211 11.67 -0.67 9.75
CA ALA A 211 13.03 -1.05 9.42
C ALA A 211 13.10 -2.24 8.45
N ARG A 212 12.28 -3.28 8.62
CA ARG A 212 12.20 -4.40 7.65
C ARG A 212 11.76 -3.92 6.26
N ILE A 213 10.76 -3.05 6.19
CA ILE A 213 10.28 -2.47 4.93
C ILE A 213 11.40 -1.67 4.23
N ILE A 214 12.10 -0.80 4.97
CA ILE A 214 13.22 -0.03 4.43
C ILE A 214 14.36 -0.95 3.96
N GLN A 215 14.68 -1.98 4.74
CA GLN A 215 15.71 -2.95 4.39
C GLN A 215 15.41 -3.64 3.07
N VAL A 216 14.22 -4.24 2.94
CA VAL A 216 13.83 -4.97 1.72
C VAL A 216 13.80 -4.01 0.53
N THR A 217 13.12 -2.87 0.66
CA THR A 217 13.00 -1.90 -0.45
C THR A 217 14.33 -1.33 -0.93
N MET A 218 15.33 -1.20 -0.05
CA MET A 218 16.68 -0.81 -0.41
C MET A 218 17.43 -1.94 -1.13
N VAL A 219 17.34 -3.18 -0.63
CA VAL A 219 18.00 -4.35 -1.23
C VAL A 219 17.42 -4.69 -2.60
N THR A 220 16.09 -4.61 -2.75
CA THR A 220 15.39 -4.84 -4.03
C THR A 220 15.52 -3.66 -4.99
N GLN A 221 16.16 -2.57 -4.57
CA GLN A 221 16.27 -1.31 -5.31
C GLN A 221 14.91 -0.72 -5.71
N THR A 222 13.88 -0.94 -4.90
CA THR A 222 12.51 -0.46 -5.16
C THR A 222 12.15 0.84 -4.42
N LEU A 223 13.09 1.35 -3.60
CA LEU A 223 12.98 2.64 -2.91
C LEU A 223 13.57 3.77 -3.76
N TYR A 224 12.75 4.78 -4.07
CA TYR A 224 13.14 5.95 -4.85
C TYR A 224 12.87 7.26 -4.09
N GLY A 225 13.40 8.38 -4.59
CA GLY A 225 13.32 9.70 -3.94
C GLY A 225 14.48 9.99 -2.99
N SER A 226 14.27 10.90 -2.04
CA SER A 226 15.35 11.41 -1.17
C SER A 226 15.62 10.47 0.01
N LYS A 227 16.54 9.53 -0.19
CA LYS A 227 17.07 8.66 0.88
C LYS A 227 17.71 9.45 2.04
N PRO A 228 18.45 10.56 1.81
CA PRO A 228 18.99 11.38 2.90
C PRO A 228 17.91 12.05 3.75
N GLU A 229 16.79 12.45 3.15
CA GLU A 229 15.66 13.01 3.92
C GLU A 229 15.01 11.94 4.80
N LEU A 230 14.77 10.76 4.23
CA LEU A 230 14.27 9.62 5.00
C LEU A 230 15.20 9.30 6.18
N TRP A 231 16.52 9.25 5.95
CA TRP A 231 17.51 9.08 7.00
C TRP A 231 17.34 10.07 8.14
N ARG A 232 17.30 11.37 7.82
CA ARG A 232 17.17 12.45 8.81
C ARG A 232 15.91 12.29 9.66
N GLN A 233 14.80 11.90 9.04
CA GLN A 233 13.57 11.64 9.78
C GLN A 233 13.74 10.44 10.73
N LEU A 234 14.36 9.35 10.28
CA LEU A 234 14.60 8.17 11.11
C LEU A 234 15.50 8.44 12.33
N GLU A 235 16.37 9.46 12.30
CA GLU A 235 17.18 9.87 13.46
C GLU A 235 16.34 10.33 14.66
N SER A 236 15.13 10.83 14.42
CA SER A 236 14.21 11.25 15.49
C SER A 236 13.54 10.08 16.23
N LEU A 237 13.62 8.85 15.72
CA LEU A 237 13.04 7.68 16.35
C LEU A 237 13.81 7.24 17.60
N PRO A 238 13.12 6.68 18.62
CA PRO A 238 13.77 6.10 19.79
C PRO A 238 14.69 4.92 19.41
N PRO A 239 15.65 4.57 20.28
CA PRO A 239 16.63 3.52 19.98
C PRO A 239 15.95 2.16 19.78
N ASN A 240 16.21 1.56 18.62
CA ASN A 240 15.71 0.24 18.24
C ASN A 240 16.82 -0.53 17.51
N LYS A 241 17.02 -1.81 17.88
CA LYS A 241 18.14 -2.63 17.39
C LYS A 241 18.11 -2.83 15.87
N LEU A 242 16.94 -3.15 15.31
CA LEU A 242 16.81 -3.39 13.87
C LEU A 242 17.00 -2.10 13.08
N MET A 243 16.42 -1.00 13.56
CA MET A 243 16.60 0.31 12.94
C MET A 243 18.04 0.79 12.99
N GLN A 244 18.78 0.53 14.08
CA GLN A 244 20.22 0.81 14.15
C GLN A 244 21.00 0.01 13.09
N HIS A 245 20.70 -1.27 12.93
CA HIS A 245 21.31 -2.09 11.89
C HIS A 245 21.03 -1.57 10.47
N VAL A 246 19.77 -1.20 10.17
CA VAL A 246 19.41 -0.56 8.90
C VAL A 246 20.21 0.73 8.73
N LYS A 247 20.34 1.52 9.79
CA LYS A 247 21.06 2.78 9.74
C LYS A 247 22.55 2.57 9.40
N GLU A 248 23.19 1.63 10.08
CA GLU A 248 24.63 1.40 9.95
C GLU A 248 25.03 0.68 8.67
N ASN A 249 24.19 -0.21 8.14
CA ASN A 249 24.58 -1.13 7.06
C ASN A 249 23.91 -0.85 5.70
N ILE A 250 22.82 -0.08 5.66
CA ILE A 250 22.03 0.11 4.43
C ILE A 250 22.16 1.52 3.85
N PHE A 251 22.35 2.53 4.70
CA PHE A 251 22.51 3.93 4.26
C PHE A 251 23.97 4.42 4.26
N LYS A 252 24.93 3.62 4.77
CA LYS A 252 26.34 3.97 4.58
C LYS A 252 26.70 3.80 3.10
N PRO A 253 27.43 4.77 2.51
CA PRO A 253 27.85 4.72 1.11
C PRO A 253 28.86 3.61 0.84
#